data_AF-A0A512DLA7-F1
#
_entry.id   AF-A0A512DLA7-F1
#
_cell.length_a   1.000
_cell.length_b   1.000
_cell.length_c   1.000
_cell.angle_alpha   90.00
_cell.angle_beta   90.00
_cell.angle_gamma   90.00
#
_symmetry.space_group_name_H-M   'P 1'
#
loop_
_entity.id
_entity.type
_entity.pdbx_description
1 polymer ?
#
loop_
_entity_poly.entity_id
_entity_poly.type
_entity_poly.pdbx_seq_one_letter_code
_entity_poly.pdbx_strand_id
1 'polypeptide(L)'
;MEQVMWTSLTDICRREDHTINEIITIIDEKRADTNLTAAIRVFIICYYRDAAQNNVAKCGFAEESDFDALAEPRALETIEPSSLMSAALDTVGALKQ
;
A
#
# COMPACT_ATOMS: atom_id res chain seq x y z
N MET A 1 -14.30 11.64 7.32
CA MET A 1 -13.38 10.48 7.40
C MET A 1 -13.27 10.08 8.86
N GLU A 2 -13.34 8.79 9.18
CA GLU A 2 -13.23 8.33 10.59
C GLU A 2 -11.82 8.51 11.17
N GLN A 3 -11.73 8.66 12.50
CA GLN A 3 -10.46 8.85 13.22
C GLN A 3 -9.44 7.74 12.93
N VAL A 4 -9.91 6.50 12.80
CA VAL A 4 -9.06 5.35 12.50
C VAL A 4 -8.28 5.53 11.19
N MET A 5 -8.89 6.13 10.16
CA MET A 5 -8.22 6.36 8.88
C MET A 5 -7.09 7.38 9.00
N TRP A 6 -7.26 8.41 9.83
CA TRP A 6 -6.22 9.40 10.09
C TRP A 6 -5.06 8.83 10.91
N THR A 7 -5.35 7.96 11.88
CA THR A 7 -4.32 7.20 12.60
C THR A 7 -3.56 6.30 11.65
N SER A 8 -4.26 5.53 10.81
CA SER A 8 -3.64 4.67 9.79
C SER A 8 -2.77 5.45 8.82
N LEU A 9 -3.20 6.64 8.36
CA LEU A 9 -2.39 7.51 7.51
C LEU A 9 -1.15 8.04 8.23
N THR A 10 -1.27 8.39 9.51
CA THR A 10 -0.15 8.86 10.33
C THR A 10 0.91 7.77 10.51
N ASP A 11 0.48 6.51 10.64
CA ASP A 11 1.40 5.38 10.75
C ASP A 11 2.15 5.14 9.43
N ILE A 12 1.47 5.29 8.29
CA ILE A 12 2.11 5.26 6.96
C ILE A 12 3.13 6.40 6.85
N CYS A 13 2.74 7.63 7.20
CA CYS A 13 3.63 8.80 7.19
C CYS A 13 4.93 8.55 7.95
N ARG A 14 4.83 7.99 9.16
CA ARG A 14 6.00 7.65 9.99
C ARG A 14 6.88 6.57 9.37
N ARG A 15 6.26 5.59 8.70
CA ARG A 15 6.97 4.45 8.10
C ARG A 15 7.70 4.83 6.81
N GLU A 16 7.14 5.80 6.09
CA GLU A 16 7.66 6.31 4.81
C GLU A 16 8.52 7.59 4.98
N ASP A 17 8.74 8.05 6.21
CA ASP A 17 9.43 9.32 6.55
C ASP A 17 8.86 10.54 5.81
N HIS A 18 7.53 10.60 5.70
CA HIS A 18 6.81 11.69 5.06
C HIS A 18 5.84 12.37 6.03
N THR A 19 5.55 13.64 5.79
CA THR A 19 4.49 14.36 6.49
C THR A 19 3.12 14.05 5.89
N ILE A 20 2.07 14.22 6.70
CA ILE A 20 0.68 14.04 6.24
C ILE A 20 0.38 14.95 5.05
N ASN A 21 0.88 16.20 5.08
CA ASN A 21 0.67 17.15 3.99
C ASN A 21 1.32 16.70 2.69
N GLU A 22 2.56 16.18 2.73
CA GLU A 22 3.24 15.67 1.54
C GLU A 22 2.46 14.50 0.92
N ILE A 23 2.04 13.52 1.73
CA ILE A 23 1.25 12.39 1.22
C ILE A 23 -0.08 12.87 0.62
N ILE A 24 -0.78 13.81 1.29
CA ILE A 24 -2.03 14.37 0.77
C ILE A 24 -1.80 15.09 -0.55
N THR A 25 -0.74 15.89 -0.68
CA THR A 25 -0.37 16.58 -1.93
C THR A 25 -0.09 15.58 -3.05
N ILE A 26 0.66 14.51 -2.79
CA ILE A 26 0.95 13.48 -3.80
C ILE A 26 -0.33 12.75 -4.22
N ILE A 27 -1.23 12.45 -3.27
CA ILE A 27 -2.54 11.87 -3.57
C ILE A 27 -3.41 12.86 -4.37
N ASP A 28 -3.35 14.16 -4.06
CA ASP A 28 -4.05 15.22 -4.79
C ASP A 28 -3.62 15.27 -6.26
N GLU A 29 -2.32 15.25 -6.50
CA GLU A 29 -1.78 15.28 -7.85
C GLU A 29 -2.16 14.03 -8.66
N LYS A 30 -2.28 12.86 -8.00
CA LYS A 30 -2.61 11.58 -8.66
C LYS A 30 -4.11 11.27 -8.75
N ARG A 31 -4.97 11.84 -7.91
CA ARG A 31 -6.40 11.43 -7.80
C ARG A 31 -7.29 11.83 -8.98
N ALA A 32 -6.78 12.57 -9.96
CA ALA A 32 -7.54 13.15 -11.07
C ALA A 32 -8.82 13.85 -10.56
N ASP A 33 -10.00 13.48 -11.04
CA ASP A 33 -11.29 14.06 -10.65
C ASP A 33 -11.93 13.41 -9.41
N THR A 34 -11.25 12.45 -8.78
CA THR A 34 -11.78 11.74 -7.60
C THR A 34 -11.72 12.65 -6.37
N ASN A 35 -12.75 12.59 -5.53
CA ASN A 35 -12.76 13.32 -4.26
C ASN A 35 -11.54 12.92 -3.40
N LEU A 36 -10.81 13.90 -2.88
CA LEU A 36 -9.63 13.70 -2.01
C LEU A 36 -9.89 12.70 -0.89
N THR A 37 -11.05 12.78 -0.25
CA THR A 37 -11.39 11.90 0.88
C THR A 37 -11.49 10.45 0.42
N ALA A 38 -12.06 10.20 -0.76
CA ALA A 38 -12.15 8.86 -1.33
C ALA A 38 -10.77 8.34 -1.74
N ALA A 39 -9.96 9.19 -2.39
CA ALA A 39 -8.61 8.85 -2.82
C ALA A 39 -7.70 8.48 -1.64
N ILE A 40 -7.75 9.23 -0.53
CA ILE A 40 -7.01 8.90 0.70
C ILE A 40 -7.43 7.54 1.24
N ARG A 41 -8.74 7.24 1.27
CA ARG A 41 -9.21 5.94 1.78
C ARG A 41 -8.71 4.78 0.94
N VAL A 42 -8.78 4.90 -0.39
CA VAL A 42 -8.26 3.90 -1.32
C VAL A 42 -6.75 3.72 -1.13
N PHE A 43 -6.00 4.83 -1.04
CA PHE A 43 -4.56 4.80 -0.78
C PHE A 43 -4.21 4.01 0.48
N ILE A 44 -4.86 4.29 1.61
CA ILE A 44 -4.62 3.59 2.89
C ILE A 44 -4.89 2.09 2.74
N ILE A 45 -6.01 1.71 2.12
CA ILE A 45 -6.38 0.31 1.94
C ILE A 45 -5.35 -0.41 1.06
N CYS A 46 -4.97 0.18 -0.07
CA CYS A 46 -3.98 -0.39 -0.98
C CYS A 46 -2.62 -0.55 -0.29
N TYR A 47 -2.16 0.47 0.43
CA TYR A 47 -0.89 0.42 1.15
C TYR A 47 -0.86 -0.74 2.16
N TYR A 48 -1.89 -0.88 3.01
CA TYR A 48 -1.92 -1.96 4.00
C TYR A 48 -2.17 -3.32 3.38
N ARG A 49 -2.94 -3.43 2.29
CA ARG A 49 -3.13 -4.68 1.55
C ARG A 49 -1.80 -5.17 0.99
N ASP A 50 -1.06 -4.30 0.33
CA ASP A 50 0.20 -4.65 -0.31
C ASP A 50 1.27 -4.93 0.76
N ALA A 51 1.28 -4.17 1.86
CA ALA A 51 2.12 -4.45 3.03
C ALA A 51 1.78 -5.80 3.68
N ALA A 52 0.50 -6.18 3.76
CA ALA A 52 0.06 -7.46 4.31
C ALA A 52 0.40 -8.62 3.38
N GLN A 53 0.18 -8.50 2.07
CA GLN A 53 0.58 -9.52 1.09
C GLN A 53 2.09 -9.75 1.08
N ASN A 54 2.88 -8.67 1.22
CA ASN A 54 4.33 -8.76 1.37
C ASN A 54 4.75 -9.35 2.72
N ASN A 55 3.92 -9.23 3.76
CA ASN A 55 4.14 -9.91 5.03
C ASN A 55 3.74 -11.39 4.98
N VAL A 56 2.72 -11.78 4.21
CA VAL A 56 2.37 -13.19 3.98
C VAL A 56 3.48 -13.92 3.21
N ALA A 57 4.17 -13.23 2.28
CA ALA A 57 5.38 -13.77 1.66
C ALA A 57 6.56 -13.94 2.65
N LYS A 58 6.58 -13.20 3.77
CA LYS A 58 7.64 -13.24 4.80
C LYS A 58 7.28 -14.04 6.05
N CYS A 59 6.01 -14.32 6.28
CA CYS A 59 5.50 -15.09 7.41
C CYS A 59 4.53 -16.12 6.87
N GLY A 60 5.07 -17.30 6.56
CA GLY A 60 4.28 -18.45 6.14
C GLY A 60 3.26 -18.81 7.21
N PHE A 61 2.00 -18.50 6.96
CA PHE A 61 0.89 -19.27 7.48
C PHE A 61 0.37 -20.12 6.31
N ALA A 62 0.52 -21.43 6.48
CA ALA A 62 0.08 -22.45 5.57
C ALA A 62 -1.44 -22.45 5.42
N GLU A 63 -1.92 -22.23 4.20
CA GLU A 63 -3.01 -23.02 3.64
C GLU A 63 -2.52 -23.55 2.29
N GLU A 64 -2.46 -24.87 2.20
CA GLU A 64 -1.97 -25.62 1.03
C GLU A 64 -2.81 -25.28 -0.20
N SER A 65 -2.23 -24.55 -1.14
CA SER A 65 -2.57 -24.73 -2.54
C SER A 65 -1.54 -25.69 -3.12
N ASP A 66 -1.95 -26.95 -3.22
CA ASP A 66 -1.26 -28.02 -3.92
C ASP A 66 -1.21 -27.73 -5.42
N PHE A 67 -0.39 -26.76 -5.84
CA PHE A 67 0.16 -26.61 -7.19
C PHE A 67 1.21 -25.49 -7.23
N ASP A 68 2.47 -25.81 -6.95
CA ASP A 68 3.64 -25.43 -7.77
C ASP A 68 4.94 -25.82 -7.02
N ALA A 69 5.34 -27.08 -7.18
CA ALA A 69 6.45 -27.68 -6.45
C ALA A 69 7.85 -27.35 -7.00
N LEU A 70 8.03 -26.30 -7.83
CA LEU A 70 9.34 -25.98 -8.42
C LEU A 70 9.70 -24.49 -8.52
N ALA A 71 8.99 -23.58 -7.83
CA ALA A 71 9.42 -22.19 -7.78
C ALA A 71 10.69 -22.04 -6.92
N GLU A 72 11.82 -21.77 -7.58
CA GLU A 72 13.11 -21.40 -6.99
C GLU A 72 12.92 -20.39 -5.84
N PRO A 73 13.78 -20.41 -4.80
CA PRO A 73 13.70 -19.47 -3.68
C PRO A 73 13.92 -18.05 -4.20
N ARG A 74 12.82 -17.37 -4.53
CA ARG A 74 12.82 -15.96 -4.92
C ARG A 74 13.41 -15.19 -3.75
N ALA A 75 14.54 -14.53 -4.02
CA ALA A 75 15.35 -13.83 -3.06
C ALA A 75 14.48 -13.03 -2.07
N LEU A 76 14.83 -13.12 -0.79
CA LEU A 76 14.35 -12.25 0.28
C LEU A 76 14.71 -10.80 -0.04
N GLU A 77 13.98 -10.16 -0.94
CA GLU A 77 14.07 -8.72 -1.12
C GLU A 77 13.37 -8.08 0.08
N THR A 78 14.16 -7.48 0.96
CA THR A 78 13.70 -6.44 1.87
C THR A 78 13.11 -5.32 1.02
N ILE A 79 11.82 -5.41 0.74
CA ILE A 79 11.10 -4.37 0.01
C ILE A 79 11.12 -3.11 0.88
N GLU A 80 11.78 -2.09 0.36
CA GLU A 80 11.89 -0.77 0.97
C GLU A 80 10.50 -0.13 1.09
N PRO A 81 10.20 0.59 2.19
CA PRO A 81 8.91 1.25 2.42
C PRO A 81 8.47 2.07 1.20
N SER A 82 9.40 2.79 0.57
CA SER A 82 9.17 3.60 -0.63
C SER A 82 8.55 2.84 -1.81
N SER A 83 8.77 1.52 -1.92
CA SER A 83 8.15 0.67 -2.95
C SER A 83 6.67 0.42 -2.69
N LEU A 84 6.26 0.29 -1.42
CA LEU A 84 4.85 0.15 -1.02
C LEU A 84 4.08 1.43 -1.30
N MET A 85 4.67 2.59 -0.99
CA MET A 85 4.07 3.88 -1.28
C MET A 85 3.86 4.08 -2.78
N SER A 86 4.85 3.75 -3.61
CA SER A 86 4.70 3.84 -5.07
C SER A 86 3.55 2.98 -5.60
N ALA A 87 3.48 1.70 -5.18
CA ALA A 87 2.44 0.78 -5.63
C ALA A 87 1.02 1.23 -5.22
N ALA A 88 0.87 1.70 -3.97
CA ALA A 88 -0.40 2.22 -3.47
C ALA A 88 -0.85 3.46 -4.26
N LEU A 89 0.09 4.36 -4.57
CA LEU A 89 -0.18 5.57 -5.33
C LEU A 89 -0.57 5.31 -6.79
N ASP A 90 0.02 4.31 -7.44
CA ASP A 90 -0.32 3.95 -8.82
C ASP A 90 -1.75 3.40 -8.92
N THR A 91 -2.22 2.72 -7.87
CA THR A 91 -3.60 2.24 -7.79
C THR A 91 -4.61 3.38 -7.68
N VAL A 92 -4.26 4.49 -7.02
CA VAL A 92 -5.11 5.69 -6.92
C VAL A 92 -5.31 6.34 -8.29
N GLY A 93 -4.26 6.38 -9.13
CA GLY A 93 -4.34 6.90 -10.49
C GLY A 93 -5.01 5.95 -11.50
N ALA A 94 -4.98 4.64 -11.23
CA ALA A 94 -5.51 3.60 -12.12
C ALA A 94 -7.04 3.45 -12.11
N LEU A 95 -7.77 4.15 -11.22
CA LEU A 95 -9.25 4.19 -11.21
C LEU A 95 -9.86 4.91 -12.44
N LYS A 96 -9.05 5.27 -13.43
CA LYS A 96 -9.45 5.62 -14.79
C LYS A 96 -9.62 4.35 -15.65
N GLN A 97 -10.75 3.66 -15.52
CA GLN A 97 -11.32 2.85 -16.62
C GLN A 97 -12.82 3.09 -16.72
#